data_AF-A0A924U1V2-F1
#
_entry.id   AF-A0A924U1V2-F1
#
_cell.length_a   1.000
_cell.length_b   1.000
_cell.length_c   1.000
_cell.angle_alpha   90.00
_cell.angle_beta   90.00
_cell.angle_gamma   90.00
#
_symmetry.space_group_name_H-M   'P 1'
#
loop_
_entity.id
_entity.type
_entity.pdbx_description
1 polymer ?
#
loop_
_entity_poly.entity_id
_entity_poly.type
_entity_poly.pdbx_seq_one_letter_code
_entity_poly.pdbx_strand_id
1 'polypeptide(L)'
;MSRSPTELRAALARTLRRVGRRAAQRTVCLQTDGVLSWDVARRDAIESPATARFDHFDAWCAANEGCDARLFVSGHLLHSLWIDPALRLADEAAVRAYARQQFAHYHGAPARQWPLAVWADGAQAGACALHALDLDALRASAARHGVRLHSVAPLWSAGLGSLTTRVPAFAAAGPRALALVEGTLVTWLVADAGRVLALQQRFLDAPQVDSLAALLARLVAEFGPMAGLPVAIGWGLHDAEPGTEITSNLSAHLIGSLDGSEPPADWVLDTMRGAA
;
A
#
# COMPACT_ATOMS: atom_id res chain seq x y z
N MET A 1 17.83 44.11 18.17
CA MET A 1 18.67 43.04 18.73
C MET A 1 19.48 42.41 17.61
N SER A 2 20.79 42.69 17.55
CA SER A 2 21.71 42.18 16.53
C SER A 2 22.13 40.76 16.91
N ARG A 3 21.77 39.76 16.11
CA ARG A 3 22.25 38.37 16.29
C ARG A 3 23.77 38.33 16.13
N SER A 4 24.44 37.54 16.97
CA SER A 4 25.90 37.50 16.92
C SER A 4 26.39 36.87 15.60
N PRO A 5 27.58 37.25 15.08
CA PRO A 5 28.17 36.65 13.88
C PRO A 5 28.29 35.11 13.96
N THR A 6 28.44 34.57 15.18
CA THR A 6 28.51 33.15 15.48
C THR A 6 27.16 32.45 15.31
N GLU A 7 26.07 33.07 15.76
CA GLU A 7 24.70 32.57 15.55
C GLU A 7 24.31 32.58 14.07
N LEU A 8 24.75 33.61 13.34
CA LEU A 8 24.49 33.73 11.91
C LEU A 8 25.23 32.66 11.11
N ARG A 9 26.50 32.39 11.44
CA ARG A 9 27.30 31.29 10.85
C ARG A 9 26.73 29.91 11.20
N ALA A 10 26.28 29.69 12.43
CA ALA A 10 25.64 28.44 12.82
C ALA A 10 24.27 28.25 12.14
N ALA A 11 23.50 29.33 11.93
CA ALA A 11 22.28 29.30 11.16
C ALA A 11 22.55 29.01 9.67
N LEU A 12 23.51 29.70 9.05
CA LEU A 12 23.88 29.46 7.66
C LEU A 12 24.43 28.06 7.43
N ALA A 13 25.29 27.56 8.33
CA ALA A 13 25.82 26.19 8.24
C ALA A 13 24.73 25.12 8.43
N ARG A 14 23.64 25.41 9.16
CA ARG A 14 22.47 24.54 9.24
C ARG A 14 21.64 24.61 7.96
N THR A 15 21.42 25.80 7.41
CA THR A 15 20.71 25.99 6.14
C THR A 15 21.48 25.36 4.97
N LEU A 16 22.79 25.54 4.88
CA LEU A 16 23.62 24.94 3.82
C LEU A 16 23.74 23.42 3.94
N ARG A 17 23.76 22.86 5.18
CA ARG A 17 23.66 21.40 5.38
C ARG A 17 22.30 20.84 4.97
N ARG A 18 21.22 21.62 5.11
CA ARG A 18 19.88 21.27 4.60
C ARG A 18 19.76 21.39 3.08
N VAL A 19 20.48 22.33 2.45
CA VAL A 19 20.44 22.55 0.99
C VAL A 19 21.37 21.58 0.24
N GLY A 20 22.47 21.14 0.86
CA GLY A 20 23.49 20.30 0.20
C GLY A 20 23.30 18.78 0.33
N ARG A 21 22.48 18.29 1.26
CA ARG A 21 22.14 16.86 1.34
C ARG A 21 20.77 16.65 0.72
N ARG A 22 20.73 15.93 -0.41
CA ARG A 22 19.48 15.32 -0.90
C ARG A 22 18.94 14.47 0.25
N ALA A 23 17.79 14.84 0.79
CA ALA A 23 17.21 14.13 1.93
C ALA A 23 17.11 12.64 1.58
N ALA A 24 17.50 11.77 2.52
CA ALA A 24 17.41 10.34 2.30
C ALA A 24 15.94 9.99 2.07
N GLN A 25 15.63 9.39 0.92
CA GLN A 25 14.27 8.98 0.60
C GLN A 25 14.01 7.62 1.25
N ARG A 26 12.96 7.58 2.06
CA ARG A 26 12.50 6.41 2.79
C ARG A 26 11.16 5.95 2.26
N THR A 27 10.98 4.65 2.24
CA THR A 27 9.67 4.06 2.03
C THR A 27 9.23 3.37 3.30
N VAL A 28 7.98 3.63 3.68
CA VAL A 28 7.43 3.23 4.97
C VAL A 28 6.11 2.51 4.74
N CYS A 29 5.89 1.39 5.41
CA CYS A 29 4.61 0.70 5.44
C CYS A 29 3.98 0.83 6.82
N LEU A 30 2.75 1.34 6.88
CA LEU A 30 1.93 1.38 8.09
C LEU A 30 1.07 0.13 8.17
N GLN A 31 1.20 -0.62 9.27
CA GLN A 31 0.44 -1.84 9.56
C GLN A 31 -0.32 -1.68 10.88
N THR A 32 -1.18 -2.65 11.19
CA THR A 32 -1.95 -2.67 12.45
C THR A 32 -1.07 -2.84 13.69
N ASP A 33 0.11 -3.40 13.53
CA ASP A 33 1.07 -3.79 14.57
C ASP A 33 2.39 -2.99 14.53
N GLY A 34 2.40 -1.89 13.78
CA GLY A 34 3.51 -0.94 13.78
C GLY A 34 3.88 -0.42 12.39
N VAL A 35 5.16 -0.11 12.24
CA VAL A 35 5.73 0.53 11.07
C VAL A 35 6.96 -0.21 10.58
N LEU A 36 6.97 -0.53 9.29
CA LEU A 36 8.14 -1.05 8.60
C LEU A 36 8.76 0.02 7.72
N SER A 37 10.08 0.01 7.59
CA SER A 37 10.82 1.02 6.84
C SER A 37 11.98 0.41 6.06
N TRP A 38 12.16 0.90 4.84
CA TRP A 38 13.26 0.54 3.95
C TRP A 38 14.06 1.77 3.51
N ASP A 39 15.37 1.59 3.34
CA ASP A 39 16.27 2.59 2.78
C ASP A 39 16.41 2.39 1.27
N VAL A 40 15.93 3.35 0.47
CA VAL A 40 16.02 3.25 -0.99
C VAL A 40 17.47 3.34 -1.47
N ALA A 41 18.36 4.01 -0.71
CA ALA A 41 19.75 4.19 -1.09
C ALA A 41 20.62 2.95 -0.90
N ARG A 42 20.15 1.91 -0.19
CA ARG A 42 20.90 0.68 0.09
C ARG A 42 20.56 -0.49 -0.84
N ARG A 43 19.82 -0.24 -1.93
CA ARG A 43 19.30 -1.29 -2.80
C ARG A 43 20.37 -2.05 -3.60
N ASP A 44 21.57 -1.47 -3.76
CA ASP A 44 22.71 -2.07 -4.47
C ASP A 44 23.59 -2.95 -3.56
N ALA A 45 23.29 -3.04 -2.26
CA ALA A 45 23.93 -4.02 -1.40
C ALA A 45 23.47 -5.43 -1.82
N ILE A 46 24.41 -6.35 -1.95
CA ILE A 46 24.18 -7.77 -2.30
C ILE A 46 23.25 -8.47 -1.27
N GLU A 47 23.05 -7.85 -0.11
CA GLU A 47 22.18 -8.29 0.96
C GLU A 47 20.79 -7.66 0.84
N SER A 48 19.75 -8.47 1.08
CA SER A 48 18.36 -8.03 1.12
C SER A 48 18.22 -6.74 1.95
N PRO A 49 17.54 -5.69 1.46
CA PRO A 49 17.49 -4.40 2.14
C PRO A 49 16.94 -4.58 3.55
N ALA A 50 17.75 -4.26 4.56
CA ALA A 50 17.37 -4.44 5.96
C ALA A 50 16.06 -3.71 6.27
N THR A 51 15.01 -4.45 6.63
CA THR A 51 13.76 -3.89 7.15
C THR A 51 13.99 -3.40 8.57
N ALA A 52 13.70 -2.13 8.83
CA ALA A 52 13.65 -1.60 10.19
C ALA A 52 12.21 -1.54 10.68
N ARG A 53 11.96 -2.01 11.91
CA ARG A 53 10.64 -2.05 12.54
C ARG A 53 10.55 -1.05 13.69
N PHE A 54 9.39 -0.40 13.81
CA PHE A 54 9.08 0.59 14.83
C PHE A 54 7.66 0.36 15.37
N ASP A 55 7.45 0.64 16.65
CA ASP A 55 6.15 0.42 17.29
C ASP A 55 5.06 1.37 16.75
N HIS A 56 5.44 2.60 16.39
CA HIS A 56 4.52 3.60 15.84
C HIS A 56 5.23 4.64 14.97
N PHE A 57 4.45 5.36 14.16
CA PHE A 57 4.96 6.32 13.17
C PHE A 57 5.77 7.48 13.77
N ASP A 58 5.41 7.97 14.96
CA ASP A 58 6.18 9.05 15.60
C ASP A 58 7.60 8.62 16.02
N ALA A 59 7.78 7.36 16.47
CA ALA A 59 9.10 6.80 16.79
C ALA A 59 9.94 6.65 15.53
N TRP A 60 9.32 6.21 14.43
CA TRP A 60 9.97 6.19 13.12
C TRP A 60 10.40 7.60 12.68
N CYS A 61 9.54 8.61 12.82
CA CYS A 61 9.87 9.99 12.45
C CYS A 61 11.04 10.54 13.27
N ALA A 62 11.05 10.30 14.58
CA ALA A 62 12.13 10.73 15.47
C ALA A 62 13.49 10.10 15.08
N ALA A 63 13.48 8.84 14.65
CA ALA A 63 14.68 8.14 14.18
C ALA A 63 15.14 8.56 12.77
N ASN A 64 14.28 9.23 11.99
CA ASN A 64 14.52 9.59 10.59
C ASN A 64 14.35 11.10 10.34
N GLU A 65 14.78 11.94 11.29
CA GLU A 65 14.65 13.40 11.22
C GLU A 65 15.18 13.97 9.88
N GLY A 66 14.41 14.88 9.27
CA GLY A 66 14.82 15.57 8.05
C GLY A 66 14.81 14.71 6.77
N CYS A 67 14.27 13.50 6.81
CA CYS A 67 14.15 12.62 5.65
C CYS A 67 12.90 12.93 4.81
N ASP A 68 12.90 12.39 3.59
CA ASP A 68 11.73 12.39 2.70
C ASP A 68 11.07 11.01 2.77
N ALA A 69 9.74 10.94 2.88
CA ALA A 69 9.02 9.68 3.06
C ALA A 69 7.85 9.50 2.09
N ARG A 70 7.68 8.27 1.61
CA ARG A 70 6.43 7.78 1.00
C ARG A 70 5.83 6.73 1.90
N LEU A 71 4.54 6.87 2.21
CA LEU A 71 3.81 5.96 3.07
C LEU A 71 2.93 5.05 2.21
N PHE A 72 3.08 3.74 2.43
CA PHE A 72 2.11 2.74 2.03
C PHE A 72 1.33 2.30 3.25
N VAL A 73 0.04 2.07 3.09
CA VAL A 73 -0.88 1.74 4.18
C VAL A 73 -1.49 0.38 3.92
N SER A 74 -1.38 -0.52 4.90
CA SER A 74 -2.00 -1.85 4.86
C SER A 74 -3.50 -1.74 4.56
N GLY A 75 -4.02 -2.70 3.81
CA GLY A 75 -5.45 -2.79 3.54
C GLY A 75 -6.30 -2.91 4.81
N HIS A 76 -5.75 -3.40 5.93
CA HIS A 76 -6.47 -3.47 7.22
C HIS A 76 -6.82 -2.09 7.80
N LEU A 77 -6.05 -1.06 7.44
CA LEU A 77 -6.26 0.32 7.90
C LEU A 77 -7.09 1.15 6.91
N LEU A 78 -7.56 0.51 5.83
CA LEU A 78 -8.24 1.15 4.72
C LEU A 78 -9.56 0.45 4.40
N HIS A 79 -10.52 1.23 3.90
CA HIS A 79 -11.63 0.69 3.13
C HIS A 79 -11.51 1.15 1.69
N SER A 80 -11.57 0.22 0.75
CA SER A 80 -11.50 0.51 -0.68
C SER A 80 -12.83 0.27 -1.36
N LEU A 81 -13.17 1.14 -2.30
CA LEU A 81 -14.39 1.10 -3.08
C LEU A 81 -14.04 1.18 -4.56
N TRP A 82 -14.50 0.21 -5.34
CA TRP A 82 -14.61 0.33 -6.78
C TRP A 82 -16.02 0.82 -7.13
N ILE A 83 -16.11 1.71 -8.12
CA ILE A 83 -17.38 2.34 -8.52
C ILE A 83 -17.79 1.77 -9.87
N ASP A 84 -19.03 1.28 -9.93
CA ASP A 84 -19.63 0.76 -11.15
C ASP A 84 -19.63 1.85 -12.26
N PRO A 85 -18.98 1.60 -13.42
CA PRO A 85 -18.96 2.50 -14.56
C PRO A 85 -20.35 2.91 -15.06
N ALA A 86 -21.38 2.08 -14.81
CA ALA A 86 -22.76 2.39 -15.17
C ALA A 86 -23.30 3.64 -14.45
N LEU A 87 -22.72 4.03 -13.31
CA LEU A 87 -23.10 5.24 -12.57
C LEU A 87 -22.70 6.54 -13.27
N ARG A 88 -21.75 6.51 -14.21
CA ARG A 88 -21.33 7.65 -15.03
C ARG A 88 -21.07 8.94 -14.23
N LEU A 89 -20.31 8.82 -13.14
CA LEU A 89 -19.93 9.97 -12.32
C LEU A 89 -19.03 10.91 -13.13
N ALA A 90 -19.39 12.19 -13.21
CA ALA A 90 -18.83 13.12 -14.17
C ALA A 90 -17.37 13.53 -13.87
N ASP A 91 -17.01 13.62 -12.58
CA ASP A 91 -15.71 14.10 -12.12
C ASP A 91 -15.30 13.50 -10.77
N GLU A 92 -14.10 13.82 -10.30
CA GLU A 92 -13.58 13.37 -9.00
C GLU A 92 -14.42 13.86 -7.81
N ALA A 93 -15.10 15.01 -7.94
CA ALA A 93 -15.95 15.54 -6.87
C ALA A 93 -17.22 14.68 -6.71
N ALA A 94 -17.83 14.25 -7.83
CA ALA A 94 -18.94 13.31 -7.86
C ALA A 94 -18.52 11.94 -7.30
N VAL A 95 -17.36 11.43 -7.72
CA VAL A 95 -16.74 10.21 -7.17
C VAL A 95 -16.57 10.31 -5.65
N ARG A 96 -16.02 11.42 -5.16
CA ARG A 96 -15.81 11.68 -3.73
C ARG A 96 -17.12 11.74 -2.96
N ALA A 97 -18.14 12.42 -3.49
CA ALA A 97 -19.45 12.51 -2.86
C ALA A 97 -20.13 11.14 -2.76
N TYR A 98 -20.11 10.37 -3.86
CA TYR A 98 -20.63 9.01 -3.89
C TYR A 98 -19.92 8.10 -2.89
N ALA A 99 -18.59 8.05 -2.94
CA ALA A 99 -17.79 7.24 -2.03
C ALA A 99 -18.04 7.60 -0.55
N ARG A 100 -18.17 8.91 -0.25
CA ARG A 100 -18.52 9.39 1.10
C ARG A 100 -19.87 8.84 1.57
N GLN A 101 -20.87 8.85 0.69
CA GLN A 101 -22.19 8.30 0.98
C GLN A 101 -22.12 6.78 1.21
N GLN A 102 -21.39 6.05 0.36
CA GLN A 102 -21.23 4.61 0.50
C GLN A 102 -20.55 4.23 1.82
N PHE A 103 -19.42 4.85 2.15
CA PHE A 103 -18.74 4.57 3.41
C PHE A 103 -19.61 4.93 4.62
N ALA A 104 -20.33 6.05 4.57
CA ALA A 104 -21.26 6.42 5.64
C ALA A 104 -22.45 5.45 5.78
N HIS A 105 -22.90 4.84 4.68
CA HIS A 105 -23.96 3.84 4.69
C HIS A 105 -23.51 2.54 5.37
N TYR A 106 -22.33 2.03 5.02
CA TYR A 106 -21.83 0.75 5.54
C TYR A 106 -21.15 0.84 6.91
N HIS A 107 -20.52 1.98 7.23
CA HIS A 107 -19.71 2.15 8.44
C HIS A 107 -20.23 3.24 9.40
N GLY A 108 -21.39 3.82 9.09
CA GLY A 108 -22.09 4.77 9.95
C GLY A 108 -21.49 6.19 9.94
N ALA A 109 -21.91 6.99 10.92
CA ALA A 109 -21.58 8.41 11.01
C ALA A 109 -20.07 8.75 11.02
N PRO A 110 -19.19 7.99 11.73
CA PRO A 110 -17.76 8.30 11.76
C PRO A 110 -17.10 8.31 10.38
N ALA A 111 -17.56 7.45 9.46
CA ALA A 111 -16.98 7.33 8.12
C ALA A 111 -17.13 8.58 7.24
N ARG A 112 -18.03 9.49 7.61
CA ARG A 112 -18.17 10.79 6.93
C ARG A 112 -16.93 11.66 7.08
N GLN A 113 -16.12 11.44 8.11
CA GLN A 113 -14.96 12.27 8.41
C GLN A 113 -13.64 11.61 8.00
N TRP A 114 -13.65 10.34 7.60
CA TRP A 114 -12.42 9.64 7.22
C TRP A 114 -11.68 10.34 6.07
N PRO A 115 -10.36 10.50 6.15
CA PRO A 115 -9.57 10.95 5.01
C PRO A 115 -9.83 10.06 3.78
N LEU A 116 -10.07 10.69 2.63
CA LEU A 116 -10.47 9.98 1.41
C LEU A 116 -9.62 10.41 0.21
N ALA A 117 -9.01 9.43 -0.44
CA ALA A 117 -8.42 9.57 -1.76
C ALA A 117 -9.37 8.97 -2.80
N VAL A 118 -9.52 9.63 -3.95
CA VAL A 118 -10.31 9.16 -5.08
C VAL A 118 -9.42 9.08 -6.30
N TRP A 119 -9.79 8.23 -7.25
CA TRP A 119 -9.14 8.11 -8.54
C TRP A 119 -10.20 7.92 -9.63
N ALA A 120 -9.88 8.37 -10.84
CA ALA A 120 -10.67 8.17 -12.03
C ALA A 120 -9.74 8.02 -13.25
N ASP A 121 -9.99 7.01 -14.08
CA ASP A 121 -9.32 6.78 -15.36
C ASP A 121 -10.35 6.31 -16.39
N GLY A 122 -10.76 7.22 -17.28
CA GLY A 122 -11.84 6.98 -18.23
C GLY A 122 -13.16 6.67 -17.51
N ALA A 123 -13.71 5.49 -17.76
CA ALA A 123 -14.96 5.04 -17.13
C ALA A 123 -14.74 4.36 -15.77
N GLN A 124 -13.49 4.09 -15.38
CA GLN A 124 -13.16 3.43 -14.12
C GLN A 124 -12.94 4.48 -13.04
N ALA A 125 -13.51 4.24 -11.86
CA ALA A 125 -13.29 5.11 -10.71
C ALA A 125 -13.31 4.31 -9.41
N GLY A 126 -12.71 4.89 -8.38
CA GLY A 126 -12.72 4.30 -7.05
C GLY A 126 -12.24 5.25 -5.99
N ALA A 127 -12.23 4.75 -4.76
CA ALA A 127 -11.83 5.52 -3.60
C ALA A 127 -11.21 4.62 -2.52
N CYS A 128 -10.31 5.20 -1.72
CA CYS A 128 -9.78 4.59 -0.52
C CYS A 128 -9.98 5.54 0.66
N ALA A 129 -10.63 5.04 1.71
CA ALA A 129 -10.83 5.74 2.98
C ALA A 129 -9.88 5.20 4.04
N LEU A 130 -9.25 6.11 4.78
CA LEU A 130 -8.42 5.78 5.94
C LEU A 130 -9.28 5.79 7.20
N HIS A 131 -9.48 4.62 7.82
CA HIS A 131 -10.45 4.48 8.92
C HIS A 131 -9.81 4.32 10.31
N ALA A 132 -8.64 3.69 10.38
CA ALA A 132 -7.98 3.34 11.63
C ALA A 132 -6.78 4.24 11.99
N LEU A 133 -6.54 5.30 11.22
CA LEU A 133 -5.43 6.23 11.41
C LEU A 133 -5.88 7.68 11.26
N ASP A 134 -5.33 8.55 12.10
CA ASP A 134 -5.49 10.00 12.00
C ASP A 134 -4.41 10.58 11.07
N LEU A 135 -4.81 10.93 9.85
CA LEU A 135 -3.90 11.49 8.85
C LEU A 135 -3.29 12.83 9.29
N ASP A 136 -4.02 13.65 10.04
CA ASP A 136 -3.51 14.94 10.49
C ASP A 136 -2.52 14.76 11.64
N ALA A 137 -2.72 13.76 12.50
CA ALA A 137 -1.71 13.34 13.49
C ALA A 137 -0.43 12.83 12.82
N LEU A 138 -0.54 12.02 11.74
CA LEU A 138 0.63 11.58 10.96
C LEU A 138 1.39 12.77 10.37
N ARG A 139 0.67 13.72 9.77
CA ARG A 139 1.27 14.95 9.22
C ARG A 139 1.94 15.80 10.30
N ALA A 140 1.29 15.95 11.45
CA ALA A 140 1.83 16.72 12.58
C ALA A 140 3.10 16.07 13.15
N SER A 141 3.12 14.75 13.28
CA SER A 141 4.31 14.00 13.70
C SER A 141 5.46 14.18 12.69
N ALA A 142 5.19 13.99 11.40
CA ALA A 142 6.21 14.20 10.36
C ALA A 142 6.76 15.64 10.38
N ALA A 143 5.89 16.64 10.46
CA ALA A 143 6.29 18.04 10.52
C ALA A 143 7.14 18.37 11.76
N ARG A 144 6.80 17.79 12.93
CA ARG A 144 7.55 17.96 14.18
C ARG A 144 9.01 17.52 14.05
N HIS A 145 9.24 16.43 13.32
CA HIS A 145 10.58 15.84 13.10
C HIS A 145 11.19 16.24 11.76
N GLY A 146 10.65 17.25 11.08
CA GLY A 146 11.15 17.72 9.79
C GLY A 146 11.10 16.66 8.67
N VAL A 147 10.32 15.60 8.83
CA VAL A 147 10.10 14.59 7.79
C VAL A 147 9.13 15.15 6.75
N ARG A 148 9.51 15.08 5.47
CA ARG A 148 8.65 15.48 4.36
C ARG A 148 7.87 14.29 3.83
N LEU A 149 6.56 14.27 4.08
CA LEU A 149 5.65 13.29 3.49
C LEU A 149 5.31 13.66 2.05
N HIS A 150 5.65 12.79 1.09
CA HIS A 150 5.35 12.98 -0.33
C HIS A 150 4.00 12.39 -0.72
N SER A 151 3.70 11.20 -0.23
CA SER A 151 2.49 10.47 -0.61
C SER A 151 2.05 9.54 0.51
N VAL A 152 0.75 9.28 0.53
CA VAL A 152 0.11 8.20 1.29
C VAL A 152 -0.71 7.41 0.29
N ALA A 153 -0.42 6.13 0.14
CA ALA A 153 -1.04 5.27 -0.85
C ALA A 153 -1.42 3.92 -0.23
N PRO A 154 -2.45 3.23 -0.75
CA PRO A 154 -2.73 1.87 -0.34
C PRO A 154 -1.59 0.94 -0.74
N LEU A 155 -1.24 -0.01 0.13
CA LEU A 155 -0.16 -0.96 -0.14
C LEU A 155 -0.43 -1.82 -1.39
N TRP A 156 -1.69 -2.12 -1.69
CA TRP A 156 -2.05 -2.85 -2.90
C TRP A 156 -1.63 -2.15 -4.19
N SER A 157 -1.55 -0.81 -4.19
CA SER A 157 -1.06 -0.07 -5.36
C SER A 157 0.43 -0.34 -5.62
N ALA A 158 1.21 -0.56 -4.56
CA ALA A 158 2.62 -0.94 -4.69
C ALA A 158 2.79 -2.37 -5.19
N GLY A 159 2.01 -3.30 -4.63
CA GLY A 159 1.99 -4.69 -5.10
C GLY A 159 1.65 -4.79 -6.58
N LEU A 160 0.63 -4.06 -7.05
CA LEU A 160 0.26 -4.00 -8.47
C LEU A 160 1.39 -3.42 -9.34
N GLY A 161 1.97 -2.29 -8.95
CA GLY A 161 3.08 -1.66 -9.69
C GLY A 161 4.31 -2.58 -9.81
N SER A 162 4.67 -3.25 -8.71
CA SER A 162 5.72 -4.25 -8.68
C SER A 162 5.43 -5.42 -9.64
N LEU A 163 4.21 -5.96 -9.59
CA LEU A 163 3.82 -7.08 -10.43
C LEU A 163 3.86 -6.77 -11.92
N THR A 164 3.37 -5.59 -12.32
CA THR A 164 3.45 -5.18 -13.74
C THR A 164 4.89 -5.10 -14.25
N THR A 165 5.86 -4.87 -13.36
CA THR A 165 7.30 -4.86 -13.69
C THR A 165 7.88 -6.27 -13.79
N ARG A 166 7.46 -7.18 -12.91
CA ARG A 166 8.07 -8.53 -12.79
C ARG A 166 7.40 -9.60 -13.62
N VAL A 167 6.12 -9.41 -13.91
CA VAL A 167 5.30 -10.36 -14.65
C VAL A 167 4.75 -9.64 -15.87
N PRO A 168 5.46 -9.72 -17.01
CA PRO A 168 5.06 -9.02 -18.24
C PRO A 168 3.61 -9.33 -18.68
N ALA A 169 3.09 -10.52 -18.34
CA ALA A 169 1.72 -10.90 -18.62
C ALA A 169 0.66 -10.02 -17.92
N PHE A 170 0.98 -9.34 -16.82
CA PHE A 170 0.10 -8.34 -16.17
C PHE A 170 0.13 -6.97 -16.85
N ALA A 171 1.20 -6.67 -17.61
CA ALA A 171 1.28 -5.47 -18.43
C ALA A 171 0.65 -5.66 -19.81
N ALA A 172 0.48 -6.92 -20.24
CA ALA A 172 -0.17 -7.27 -21.50
C ALA A 172 -1.70 -7.06 -21.45
N ALA A 173 -2.31 -6.97 -22.63
CA ALA A 173 -3.77 -6.92 -22.76
C ALA A 173 -4.41 -8.26 -22.38
N GLY A 174 -5.58 -8.17 -21.74
CA GLY A 174 -6.37 -9.27 -21.24
C GLY A 174 -6.55 -9.18 -19.71
N PRO A 175 -7.78 -9.36 -19.19
CA PRO A 175 -8.04 -9.24 -17.76
C PRO A 175 -7.29 -10.32 -16.98
N ARG A 176 -6.68 -9.92 -15.87
CA ARG A 176 -5.94 -10.78 -14.93
C ARG A 176 -6.37 -10.48 -13.52
N ALA A 177 -6.65 -11.54 -12.75
CA ALA A 177 -6.89 -11.41 -11.32
C ALA A 177 -5.60 -11.45 -10.51
N LEU A 178 -5.57 -10.62 -9.48
CA LEU A 178 -4.55 -10.54 -8.45
C LEU A 178 -5.22 -10.67 -7.08
N ALA A 179 -4.76 -11.63 -6.29
CA ALA A 179 -5.04 -11.72 -4.87
C ALA A 179 -3.83 -11.24 -4.09
N LEU A 180 -3.93 -10.07 -3.46
CA LEU A 180 -2.94 -9.60 -2.49
C LEU A 180 -3.39 -9.99 -1.09
N VAL A 181 -2.57 -10.78 -0.40
CA VAL A 181 -2.85 -11.34 0.92
C VAL A 181 -2.05 -10.61 1.99
N GLU A 182 -2.75 -10.10 3.01
CA GLU A 182 -2.20 -9.46 4.20
C GLU A 182 -2.74 -10.19 5.44
N GLY A 183 -2.15 -11.33 5.78
CA GLY A 183 -2.68 -12.22 6.82
C GLY A 183 -4.09 -12.69 6.49
N THR A 184 -5.09 -12.24 7.26
CA THR A 184 -6.50 -12.59 7.01
C THR A 184 -7.18 -11.72 5.96
N LEU A 185 -6.60 -10.61 5.53
CA LEU A 185 -7.21 -9.75 4.51
C LEU A 185 -6.73 -10.15 3.12
N VAL A 186 -7.65 -10.28 2.18
CA VAL A 186 -7.36 -10.43 0.75
C VAL A 186 -7.93 -9.24 0.00
N THR A 187 -7.05 -8.46 -0.61
CA THR A 187 -7.44 -7.46 -1.62
C THR A 187 -7.40 -8.13 -2.99
N TRP A 188 -8.58 -8.36 -3.56
CA TRP A 188 -8.75 -8.93 -4.88
C TRP A 188 -8.90 -7.81 -5.91
N LEU A 189 -8.07 -7.85 -6.94
CA LEU A 189 -8.12 -6.93 -8.07
C LEU A 189 -8.28 -7.71 -9.37
N VAL A 190 -9.04 -7.15 -10.30
CA VAL A 190 -8.96 -7.52 -11.72
C VAL A 190 -8.35 -6.34 -12.44
N ALA A 191 -7.30 -6.57 -13.22
CA ALA A 191 -6.64 -5.53 -13.99
C ALA A 191 -6.45 -5.96 -15.46
N ASP A 192 -6.44 -4.99 -16.37
CA ASP A 192 -6.15 -5.17 -17.79
C ASP A 192 -5.20 -4.07 -18.25
N ALA A 193 -4.06 -4.44 -18.84
CA ALA A 193 -3.01 -3.52 -19.28
C ALA A 193 -2.64 -2.45 -18.23
N GLY A 194 -2.51 -2.88 -16.96
CA GLY A 194 -2.18 -1.99 -15.83
C GLY A 194 -3.34 -1.13 -15.28
N ARG A 195 -4.55 -1.24 -15.83
CA ARG A 195 -5.74 -0.53 -15.35
C ARG A 195 -6.60 -1.43 -14.47
N VAL A 196 -7.10 -0.91 -13.35
CA VAL A 196 -8.00 -1.65 -12.45
C VAL A 196 -9.40 -1.68 -13.05
N LEU A 197 -9.93 -2.88 -13.27
CA LEU A 197 -11.29 -3.14 -13.76
C LEU A 197 -12.25 -3.53 -12.63
N ALA A 198 -11.74 -4.10 -11.55
CA ALA A 198 -12.51 -4.40 -10.35
C ALA A 198 -11.59 -4.42 -9.14
N LEU A 199 -12.12 -4.05 -7.98
CA LEU A 199 -11.42 -4.14 -6.71
C LEU A 199 -12.41 -4.50 -5.61
N GLN A 200 -12.02 -5.43 -4.76
CA GLN A 200 -12.76 -5.77 -3.56
C GLN A 200 -11.84 -6.27 -2.45
N GLN A 201 -12.28 -6.08 -1.21
CA GLN A 201 -11.64 -6.63 -0.03
C GLN A 201 -12.51 -7.76 0.53
N ARG A 202 -11.85 -8.84 0.95
CA ARG A 202 -12.46 -10.03 1.57
C ARG A 202 -11.60 -10.46 2.74
N PHE A 203 -12.22 -10.99 3.77
CA PHE A 203 -11.52 -11.56 4.91
C PHE A 203 -11.57 -13.09 4.83
N LEU A 204 -10.47 -13.70 5.20
CA LEU A 204 -10.37 -15.12 5.52
C LEU A 204 -10.89 -15.34 6.94
N ASP A 205 -11.47 -16.51 7.19
CA ASP A 205 -11.89 -16.90 8.54
C ASP A 205 -10.68 -17.13 9.46
N ALA A 206 -9.56 -17.60 8.89
CA ALA A 206 -8.27 -17.77 9.54
C ALA A 206 -7.13 -17.45 8.54
N PRO A 207 -5.93 -17.06 9.01
CA PRO A 207 -4.76 -16.81 8.16
C PRO A 207 -4.13 -18.12 7.69
N GLN A 208 -4.91 -18.96 7.01
CA GLN A 208 -4.55 -20.32 6.61
C GLN A 208 -4.68 -20.48 5.09
N VAL A 209 -3.80 -21.32 4.52
CA VAL A 209 -3.77 -21.59 3.07
C VAL A 209 -5.09 -22.19 2.57
N ASP A 210 -5.71 -23.10 3.33
CA ASP A 210 -7.00 -23.69 2.95
C ASP A 210 -8.13 -22.66 2.91
N SER A 211 -8.13 -21.71 3.85
CA SER A 211 -9.08 -20.59 3.86
C SER A 211 -8.89 -19.70 2.63
N LEU A 212 -7.63 -19.44 2.24
CA LEU A 212 -7.32 -18.73 1.00
C LEU A 212 -7.79 -19.52 -0.23
N ALA A 213 -7.48 -20.81 -0.32
CA ALA A 213 -7.87 -21.65 -1.45
C ALA A 213 -9.39 -21.65 -1.67
N ALA A 214 -10.15 -21.78 -0.58
CA ALA A 214 -11.61 -21.72 -0.62
C ALA A 214 -12.12 -20.34 -1.04
N LEU A 215 -11.52 -19.25 -0.57
CA LEU A 215 -11.86 -17.90 -1.00
C LEU A 215 -11.56 -17.70 -2.50
N LEU A 216 -10.37 -18.07 -2.96
CA LEU A 216 -9.96 -17.91 -4.36
C LEU A 216 -10.89 -18.67 -5.31
N ALA A 217 -11.27 -19.90 -4.97
CA ALA A 217 -12.23 -20.67 -5.76
C ALA A 217 -13.58 -19.94 -5.91
N ARG A 218 -14.09 -19.34 -4.82
CA ARG A 218 -15.31 -18.52 -4.86
C ARG A 218 -15.16 -17.27 -5.71
N LEU A 219 -14.04 -16.56 -5.58
CA LEU A 219 -13.77 -15.33 -6.34
C LEU A 219 -13.63 -15.62 -7.84
N VAL A 220 -12.96 -16.71 -8.21
CA VAL A 220 -12.89 -17.15 -9.62
C VAL A 220 -14.27 -17.48 -10.15
N ALA A 221 -15.12 -18.15 -9.37
CA ALA A 221 -16.50 -18.44 -9.78
C ALA A 221 -17.35 -17.17 -9.93
N GLU A 222 -17.19 -16.18 -9.04
CA GLU A 222 -17.90 -14.90 -9.07
C GLU A 222 -17.51 -14.03 -10.28
N PHE A 223 -16.22 -13.96 -10.62
CA PHE A 223 -15.70 -13.12 -11.70
C PHE A 223 -15.60 -13.84 -13.06
N GLY A 224 -15.78 -15.16 -13.07
CA GLY A 224 -15.84 -15.98 -14.26
C GLY A 224 -14.60 -15.82 -15.16
N PRO A 225 -14.78 -15.62 -16.49
CA PRO A 225 -13.67 -15.51 -17.44
C PRO A 225 -12.67 -14.38 -17.13
N MET A 226 -13.09 -13.32 -16.43
CA MET A 226 -12.20 -12.20 -16.10
C MET A 226 -11.15 -12.57 -15.04
N ALA A 227 -11.42 -13.61 -14.23
CA ALA A 227 -10.48 -14.03 -13.20
C ALA A 227 -9.29 -14.80 -13.80
N GLY A 228 -9.55 -15.65 -14.81
CA GLY A 228 -8.56 -16.60 -15.31
C GLY A 228 -7.98 -17.46 -14.17
N LEU A 229 -6.71 -17.88 -14.31
CA LEU A 229 -5.92 -18.37 -13.18
C LEU A 229 -5.39 -17.14 -12.43
N PRO A 230 -5.83 -16.88 -11.19
CA PRO A 230 -5.38 -15.71 -10.45
C PRO A 230 -3.91 -15.83 -10.07
N VAL A 231 -3.27 -14.68 -9.87
CA VAL A 231 -1.96 -14.62 -9.25
C VAL A 231 -2.12 -14.24 -7.79
N ALA A 232 -1.48 -14.99 -6.91
CA ALA A 232 -1.46 -14.73 -5.48
C ALA A 232 -0.10 -14.19 -5.07
N ILE A 233 -0.12 -13.12 -4.29
CA ILE A 233 1.05 -12.51 -3.65
C ILE A 233 0.67 -12.12 -2.23
N GLY A 234 1.59 -12.12 -1.28
CA GLY A 234 1.22 -11.70 0.07
C GLY A 234 2.22 -12.05 1.13
N TRP A 235 1.74 -12.00 2.36
CA TRP A 235 2.42 -12.46 3.56
C TRP A 235 1.36 -12.75 4.65
N GLY A 236 1.79 -13.36 5.74
CA GLY A 236 1.02 -13.55 6.96
C GLY A 236 0.11 -14.77 6.98
N LEU A 237 0.24 -15.70 6.04
CA LEU A 237 -0.41 -17.01 6.13
C LEU A 237 0.43 -17.99 6.94
N HIS A 238 -0.24 -18.98 7.52
CA HIS A 238 0.38 -20.10 8.20
C HIS A 238 -0.18 -21.40 7.65
N ASP A 239 0.69 -22.39 7.47
CA ASP A 239 0.22 -23.75 7.23
C ASP A 239 -0.34 -24.36 8.52
N ALA A 240 -1.22 -25.34 8.35
CA ALA A 240 -1.66 -26.16 9.47
C ALA A 240 -0.50 -26.99 10.06
N GLU A 241 0.52 -27.31 9.24
CA GLU A 241 1.72 -28.06 9.64
C GLU A 241 3.02 -27.29 9.30
N PRO A 242 3.89 -27.02 10.28
CA PRO A 242 5.17 -26.33 10.04
C PRO A 242 6.06 -27.07 9.02
N GLY A 243 6.53 -26.36 8.00
CA GLY A 243 7.49 -26.89 7.01
C GLY A 243 6.86 -27.51 5.76
N THR A 244 5.54 -27.41 5.59
CA THR A 244 4.89 -27.67 4.31
C THR A 244 5.12 -26.48 3.37
N GLU A 245 5.32 -26.73 2.09
CA GLU A 245 5.42 -25.66 1.11
C GLU A 245 3.98 -25.30 0.66
N ILE A 246 3.61 -24.01 0.73
CA ILE A 246 2.26 -23.46 0.50
C ILE A 246 1.69 -23.73 -0.94
N THR A 247 2.41 -24.44 -1.79
CA THR A 247 2.21 -24.44 -3.25
C THR A 247 1.21 -25.46 -3.78
N SER A 248 0.92 -26.57 -3.08
CA SER A 248 0.30 -27.73 -3.73
C SER A 248 -1.23 -27.64 -3.94
N ASN A 249 -1.95 -26.83 -3.15
CA ASN A 249 -3.42 -26.79 -3.17
C ASN A 249 -4.04 -25.49 -3.70
N LEU A 250 -3.24 -24.46 -3.97
CA LEU A 250 -3.75 -23.18 -4.45
C LEU A 250 -4.00 -23.24 -5.97
N SER A 251 -5.26 -23.01 -6.37
CA SER A 251 -5.63 -22.78 -7.77
C SER A 251 -5.23 -21.35 -8.21
N ALA A 252 -3.95 -21.01 -8.03
CA ALA A 252 -3.38 -19.70 -8.33
C ALA A 252 -1.90 -19.84 -8.69
N HIS A 253 -1.39 -18.91 -9.48
CA HIS A 253 0.05 -18.76 -9.66
C HIS A 253 0.62 -17.94 -8.51
N LEU A 254 1.47 -18.56 -7.69
CA LEU A 254 2.09 -17.90 -6.54
C LEU A 254 3.37 -17.17 -6.97
N ILE A 255 3.55 -15.93 -6.49
CA ILE A 255 4.81 -15.19 -6.65
C ILE A 255 5.36 -14.83 -5.28
N GLY A 256 6.55 -15.36 -4.97
CA GLY A 256 7.16 -15.25 -3.66
C GLY A 256 6.57 -16.27 -2.67
N SER A 257 6.61 -15.95 -1.38
CA SER A 257 6.02 -16.76 -0.32
C SER A 257 4.92 -15.99 0.39
N LEU A 258 3.87 -16.68 0.85
CA LEU A 258 2.77 -16.10 1.65
C LEU A 258 2.99 -16.27 3.16
N ASP A 259 3.98 -17.04 3.59
CA ASP A 259 4.23 -17.35 5.01
C ASP A 259 5.05 -16.30 5.78
N GLY A 260 5.60 -15.31 5.06
CA GLY A 260 6.40 -14.25 5.66
C GLY A 260 5.59 -13.42 6.66
N SER A 261 6.26 -12.75 7.61
CA SER A 261 5.61 -11.83 8.55
C SER A 261 5.45 -10.41 8.03
N GLU A 262 6.06 -10.09 6.88
CA GLU A 262 6.19 -8.73 6.36
C GLU A 262 5.94 -8.69 4.85
N PRO A 263 5.45 -7.55 4.30
CA PRO A 263 5.37 -7.36 2.85
C PRO A 263 6.76 -7.49 2.22
N PRO A 264 6.87 -8.12 1.04
CA PRO A 264 8.14 -8.18 0.32
C PRO A 264 8.68 -6.78 0.03
N ALA A 265 9.89 -6.49 0.52
CA ALA A 265 10.53 -5.17 0.42
C ALA A 265 10.59 -4.67 -1.04
N ASP A 266 10.81 -5.61 -1.94
CA ASP A 266 10.96 -5.37 -3.35
C ASP A 266 9.67 -4.79 -3.98
N TRP A 267 8.46 -5.10 -3.46
CA TRP A 267 7.20 -4.51 -3.95
C TRP A 267 7.14 -3.02 -3.70
N VAL A 268 7.51 -2.66 -2.49
CA VAL A 268 7.48 -1.30 -1.99
C VAL A 268 8.56 -0.45 -2.67
N LEU A 269 9.71 -1.05 -2.96
CA LEU A 269 10.85 -0.38 -3.59
C LEU A 269 10.74 -0.27 -5.13
N ASP A 270 10.04 -1.17 -5.82
CA ASP A 270 9.89 -1.13 -7.29
C ASP A 270 9.08 0.07 -7.78
N THR A 271 8.07 0.50 -7.02
CA THR A 271 7.25 1.69 -7.34
C THR A 271 8.05 2.99 -7.49
N MET A 272 9.29 3.02 -7.00
CA MET A 272 10.17 4.17 -7.09
C MET A 272 10.82 4.34 -8.47
N ARG A 273 10.89 3.29 -9.28
CA ARG A 273 11.61 3.31 -10.57
C ARG A 273 10.86 4.02 -11.68
N GLY A 274 9.53 4.11 -11.59
CA GLY A 274 8.68 4.70 -12.64
C GLY A 274 8.34 6.19 -12.48
N ALA A 275 8.80 6.85 -11.40
CA ALA A 275 8.41 8.22 -11.04
C ALA A 275 9.56 9.24 -11.09
N ALA A 276 10.67 8.90 -11.77
CA ALA A 276 11.87 9.74 -11.90
C ALA A 276 12.01 10.30 -13.32
#